data_AF-A0A444J9T0-F1
#
_entry.id   AF-A0A444J9T0-F1
#
_cell.length_a   1.000
_cell.length_b   1.000
_cell.length_c   1.000
_cell.angle_alpha   90.00
_cell.angle_beta   90.00
_cell.angle_gamma   90.00
#
_symmetry.space_group_name_H-M   'P 1'
#
loop_
_entity.id
_entity.type
_entity.pdbx_description
1 polymer ?
#
loop_
_entity_poly.entity_id
_entity_poly.type
_entity_poly.pdbx_seq_one_letter_code
_entity_poly.pdbx_strand_id
1 'polypeptide(L)'
;MKECNVVDTNVLISANGRDTHADLQCQLACIEALERIRFEEIILLDSLGLIMDEYSGYCSYKGEPGVGDYFFKYIYDNQQVENKCLIVEITEDKEKGFVEFPDHPGLDTFDRSDRKFVAVAIAYDVTSGDNPAVYNATDSDWEEHNAALYDVHLFVTQLCPQHALK
;
A
#
# COMPACT_ATOMS: atom_id res chain seq x y z
N MET A 1 2.52 20.77 2.19
CA MET A 1 1.48 19.86 2.73
C MET A 1 2.15 18.51 2.93
N LYS A 2 1.59 17.63 3.78
CA LYS A 2 2.13 16.26 3.87
C LYS A 2 1.85 15.53 2.56
N GLU A 3 2.74 14.62 2.18
CA GLU A 3 2.49 13.71 1.06
C GLU A 3 1.41 12.70 1.47
N CYS A 4 0.58 12.31 0.50
CA CYS A 4 -0.48 11.32 0.68
C CYS A 4 -0.10 10.07 -0.10
N ASN A 5 0.00 8.93 0.56
CA ASN A 5 0.47 7.70 -0.08
C ASN A 5 -0.29 6.46 0.41
N VAL A 6 -0.19 5.40 -0.39
CA VAL A 6 -0.77 4.08 -0.10
C VAL A 6 0.35 3.14 0.33
N VAL A 7 0.09 2.26 1.30
CA VAL A 7 1.08 1.28 1.77
C VAL A 7 0.55 -0.13 1.50
N ASP A 8 1.33 -0.96 0.83
CA ASP A 8 0.95 -2.36 0.64
C ASP A 8 1.10 -3.16 1.94
N THR A 9 0.25 -4.16 2.12
CA THR A 9 0.29 -5.10 3.26
C THR A 9 1.66 -5.78 3.42
N ASN A 10 2.36 -6.08 2.32
CA ASN A 10 3.67 -6.73 2.38
C ASN A 10 4.75 -5.89 3.09
N VAL A 11 4.58 -4.56 3.16
CA VAL A 11 5.49 -3.67 3.90
C VAL A 11 5.32 -3.89 5.41
N LEU A 12 4.07 -3.99 5.88
CA LEU A 12 3.77 -4.27 7.28
C LEU A 12 4.26 -5.66 7.68
N ILE A 13 3.99 -6.66 6.83
CA ILE A 13 4.44 -8.04 7.04
C ILE A 13 5.97 -8.10 7.12
N SER A 14 6.66 -7.47 6.18
CA SER A 14 8.13 -7.42 6.14
C SER A 14 8.70 -6.72 7.38
N ALA A 15 8.12 -5.62 7.82
CA ALA A 15 8.54 -4.92 9.04
C ALA A 15 8.35 -5.77 10.32
N ASN A 16 7.40 -6.70 10.33
CA ASN A 16 7.20 -7.61 11.46
C ASN A 16 8.22 -8.76 11.49
N GLY A 17 8.88 -9.09 10.36
CA GLY A 17 9.94 -10.09 10.27
C GLY A 17 9.51 -11.52 10.62
N ARG A 18 8.21 -11.82 10.61
CA ARG A 18 7.63 -13.12 10.98
C ARG A 18 7.22 -13.90 9.74
N ASP A 19 7.75 -15.10 9.58
CA ASP A 19 7.38 -16.03 8.49
C ASP A 19 7.48 -15.40 7.09
N THR A 20 8.38 -14.43 6.91
CA THR A 20 8.62 -13.74 5.64
C THR A 20 9.90 -14.23 4.96
N HIS A 21 10.00 -14.04 3.65
CA HIS A 21 11.25 -14.23 2.89
C HIS A 21 12.13 -12.97 2.90
N ALA A 22 11.73 -11.91 3.61
CA ALA A 22 12.47 -10.66 3.72
C ALA A 22 13.76 -10.87 4.52
N ASP A 23 14.89 -10.54 3.91
CA ASP A 23 16.16 -10.47 4.64
C ASP A 23 16.18 -9.30 5.64
N LEU A 24 17.19 -9.27 6.52
CA LEU A 24 17.30 -8.25 7.55
C LEU A 24 17.37 -6.81 6.98
N GLN A 25 17.93 -6.64 5.79
CA GLN A 25 18.01 -5.33 5.14
C GLN A 25 16.62 -4.86 4.70
N CYS A 26 15.81 -5.75 4.12
CA CYS A 26 14.43 -5.47 3.74
C CYS A 26 13.56 -5.17 4.98
N GLN A 27 13.70 -5.97 6.04
CA GLN A 27 12.97 -5.73 7.29
C GLN A 27 13.29 -4.35 7.86
N LEU A 28 14.58 -3.97 7.91
CA LEU A 28 15.01 -2.66 8.39
C LEU A 28 14.46 -1.51 7.51
N ALA A 29 14.52 -1.66 6.19
CA ALA A 29 13.98 -0.66 5.25
C ALA A 29 12.47 -0.44 5.46
N CYS A 30 11.71 -1.53 5.67
CA CYS A 30 10.28 -1.44 5.96
C CYS A 30 10.01 -0.79 7.31
N ILE A 31 10.77 -1.14 8.36
CA ILE A 31 10.66 -0.51 9.69
C ILE A 31 10.89 1.01 9.59
N GLU A 32 11.97 1.42 8.93
CA GLU A 32 12.31 2.83 8.76
C GLU A 32 11.25 3.58 7.95
N ALA A 33 10.73 2.96 6.88
CA ALA A 33 9.66 3.53 6.06
C ALA A 33 8.36 3.73 6.86
N LEU A 34 7.89 2.71 7.57
CA LEU A 34 6.65 2.79 8.35
C LEU A 34 6.73 3.84 9.48
N GLU A 35 7.87 3.92 10.16
CA GLU A 35 8.09 4.97 11.17
C GLU A 35 8.06 6.37 10.53
N ARG A 36 8.73 6.57 9.40
CA ARG A 36 8.74 7.87 8.69
C ARG A 36 7.34 8.26 8.21
N ILE A 37 6.65 7.36 7.50
CA ILE A 37 5.30 7.58 6.95
C ILE A 37 4.34 8.02 8.06
N ARG A 38 4.37 7.33 9.21
CA ARG A 38 3.51 7.63 10.36
C ARG A 38 3.66 9.07 10.86
N PHE A 39 4.86 9.64 10.82
CA PHE A 39 5.12 11.00 11.29
C PHE A 39 4.91 12.06 10.20
N GLU A 40 5.34 11.78 8.98
CA GLU A 40 5.55 12.78 7.94
C GLU A 40 4.45 12.80 6.88
N GLU A 41 3.70 11.71 6.72
CA GLU A 41 2.76 11.52 5.62
C GLU A 41 1.31 11.39 6.10
N ILE A 42 0.40 11.31 5.12
CA ILE A 42 -1.02 10.97 5.27
C ILE A 42 -1.24 9.63 4.55
N ILE A 43 -1.85 8.66 5.23
CA ILE A 43 -2.13 7.34 4.68
C ILE A 43 -3.48 7.37 3.97
N LEU A 44 -3.51 6.93 2.72
CA LEU A 44 -4.73 6.75 1.95
C LEU A 44 -5.31 5.35 2.21
N LEU A 45 -6.61 5.27 2.50
CA LEU A 45 -7.37 4.04 2.71
C LEU A 45 -8.61 4.04 1.82
N ASP A 46 -9.15 2.86 1.50
CA ASP A 46 -10.37 2.75 0.72
C ASP A 46 -11.64 2.92 1.57
N SER A 47 -12.71 3.44 0.96
CA SER A 47 -14.01 3.61 1.61
C SER A 47 -14.75 2.30 1.91
N LEU A 48 -14.34 1.19 1.29
CA LEU A 48 -14.95 -0.12 1.46
C LEU A 48 -14.35 -0.91 2.63
N GLY A 49 -13.22 -0.46 3.19
CA GLY A 49 -12.51 -1.09 4.30
C GLY A 49 -11.59 -2.25 3.91
N LEU A 50 -11.38 -2.51 2.63
CA LEU A 50 -10.64 -3.67 2.11
C LEU A 50 -9.16 -3.67 2.50
N ILE A 51 -8.51 -2.51 2.53
CA ILE A 51 -7.11 -2.38 2.95
C ILE A 51 -6.98 -2.69 4.44
N MET A 52 -7.87 -2.13 5.27
CA MET A 52 -7.85 -2.37 6.71
C MET A 52 -8.20 -3.81 7.07
N ASP A 53 -9.15 -4.41 6.35
CA ASP A 53 -9.50 -5.83 6.50
C ASP A 53 -8.31 -6.73 6.18
N GLU A 54 -7.59 -6.45 5.08
CA GLU A 54 -6.38 -7.20 4.73
C GLU A 54 -5.28 -7.03 5.79
N TYR A 55 -4.99 -5.79 6.22
CA TYR A 55 -4.02 -5.56 7.29
C TYR A 55 -4.37 -6.35 8.55
N SER A 56 -5.64 -6.41 8.94
CA SER A 56 -6.09 -7.13 10.13
C SER A 56 -5.90 -8.65 10.05
N GLY A 57 -5.78 -9.20 8.84
CA GLY A 57 -5.44 -10.61 8.61
C GLY A 57 -3.99 -10.95 8.95
N TYR A 58 -3.09 -9.97 8.88
CA TYR A 58 -1.64 -10.16 9.06
C TYR A 58 -1.07 -9.43 10.29
N CYS A 59 -1.77 -8.42 10.80
CA CYS A 59 -1.34 -7.58 11.91
C CYS A 59 -2.28 -7.69 13.11
N SER A 60 -1.74 -7.37 14.29
CA SER A 60 -2.44 -7.44 15.57
C SER A 60 -3.08 -6.11 15.96
N TYR A 61 -4.38 -6.13 16.32
CA TYR A 61 -5.07 -4.98 16.91
C TYR A 61 -4.46 -4.49 18.24
N LYS A 62 -3.60 -5.29 18.88
CA LYS A 62 -2.85 -4.86 20.07
C LYS A 62 -1.70 -3.92 19.72
N GLY A 63 -1.28 -3.88 18.45
CA GLY A 63 -0.14 -3.09 17.99
C GLY A 63 1.23 -3.67 18.37
N GLU A 64 1.28 -4.96 18.67
CA GLU A 64 2.48 -5.64 19.14
C GLU A 64 2.58 -7.07 18.57
N PRO A 65 3.81 -7.61 18.47
CA PRO A 65 5.08 -7.03 18.92
C PRO A 65 5.93 -6.39 17.81
N GLY A 66 5.52 -6.46 16.54
CA GLY A 66 6.29 -5.90 15.44
C GLY A 66 5.91 -4.46 15.10
N VAL A 67 6.75 -3.81 14.28
CA VAL A 67 6.53 -2.42 13.83
C VAL A 67 5.34 -2.33 12.87
N GLY A 68 5.13 -3.35 12.03
CA GLY A 68 3.93 -3.47 11.19
C GLY A 68 2.66 -3.57 12.04
N ASP A 69 2.68 -4.35 13.12
CA ASP A 69 1.55 -4.41 14.07
C ASP A 69 1.25 -3.03 14.64
N TYR A 70 2.28 -2.33 15.10
CA TYR A 70 2.15 -0.98 15.66
C TYR A 70 1.61 0.03 14.64
N PHE A 71 2.11 -0.02 13.39
CA PHE A 71 1.65 0.84 12.31
C PHE A 71 0.17 0.59 11.96
N PHE A 72 -0.24 -0.69 11.88
CA PHE A 72 -1.65 -1.06 11.72
C PHE A 72 -2.52 -0.48 12.84
N LYS A 73 -2.11 -0.65 14.10
CA LYS A 73 -2.83 -0.07 15.24
C LYS A 73 -2.90 1.45 15.16
N TYR A 74 -1.82 2.10 14.75
CA TYR A 74 -1.80 3.55 14.56
C TYR A 74 -2.86 3.99 13.55
N ILE A 75 -2.95 3.33 12.39
CA ILE A 75 -3.96 3.65 11.38
C ILE A 75 -5.36 3.41 11.96
N TYR A 76 -5.60 2.24 12.57
CA TYR A 76 -6.90 1.90 13.16
C TYR A 76 -7.38 2.96 14.18
N ASP A 77 -6.48 3.42 15.06
CA ASP A 77 -6.80 4.43 16.08
C ASP A 77 -7.00 5.84 15.48
N ASN A 78 -6.52 6.11 14.26
CA ASN A 78 -6.45 7.45 13.67
C ASN A 78 -7.14 7.61 12.31
N GLN A 79 -7.85 6.60 11.82
CA GLN A 79 -8.50 6.59 10.49
C GLN A 79 -9.47 7.75 10.23
N GLN A 80 -9.99 8.40 11.29
CA GLN A 80 -10.88 9.57 11.22
C GLN A 80 -10.16 10.91 11.41
N VAL A 81 -8.83 10.90 11.45
CA VAL A 81 -8.00 12.10 11.67
C VAL A 81 -7.40 12.51 10.33
N GLU A 82 -7.97 13.54 9.71
CA GLU A 82 -7.68 13.96 8.32
C GLU A 82 -6.19 14.28 8.04
N ASN A 83 -5.43 14.70 9.04
CA ASN A 83 -3.98 14.96 8.88
C ASN A 83 -3.08 13.72 9.11
N LYS A 84 -3.70 12.53 9.20
CA LYS A 84 -3.04 11.22 9.38
C LYS A 84 -3.55 10.21 8.37
N CYS A 85 -4.86 10.15 8.15
CA CYS A 85 -5.49 9.24 7.21
C CYS A 85 -6.56 9.98 6.40
N LEU A 86 -6.70 9.60 5.13
CA LEU A 86 -7.80 10.02 4.27
C LEU A 86 -8.48 8.78 3.69
N ILE A 87 -9.80 8.82 3.65
CA ILE A 87 -10.63 7.78 3.03
C ILE A 87 -10.90 8.19 1.59
N VAL A 88 -10.61 7.29 0.66
CA VAL A 88 -10.77 7.46 -0.78
C VAL A 88 -11.88 6.55 -1.26
N GLU A 89 -12.85 7.12 -1.97
CA GLU A 89 -13.94 6.36 -2.57
C GLU A 89 -13.43 5.54 -3.75
N ILE A 90 -13.67 4.22 -3.71
CA ILE A 90 -13.44 3.30 -4.83
C ILE A 90 -14.68 2.43 -5.05
N THR A 91 -14.86 1.93 -6.27
CA THR A 91 -16.07 1.23 -6.69
C THR A 91 -15.73 -0.18 -7.15
N GLU A 92 -16.31 -1.22 -6.55
CA GLU A 92 -16.09 -2.61 -6.98
C GLU A 92 -16.58 -2.84 -8.42
N ASP A 93 -15.79 -3.56 -9.20
CA ASP A 93 -16.12 -4.04 -10.54
C ASP A 93 -15.85 -5.54 -10.65
N LYS A 94 -16.81 -6.30 -11.17
CA LYS A 94 -16.70 -7.77 -11.22
C LYS A 94 -15.60 -8.24 -12.18
N GLU A 95 -15.37 -7.52 -13.26
CA GLU A 95 -14.41 -7.92 -14.29
C GLU A 95 -13.01 -7.43 -13.93
N LYS A 96 -12.87 -6.14 -13.61
CA LYS A 96 -11.59 -5.47 -13.37
C LYS A 96 -11.13 -5.50 -11.91
N GLY A 97 -12.01 -5.78 -10.97
CA GLY A 97 -11.77 -5.60 -9.53
C GLY A 97 -12.34 -4.27 -9.05
N PHE A 98 -11.92 -3.16 -9.66
CA PHE A 98 -12.42 -1.82 -9.36
C PHE A 98 -12.63 -1.00 -10.63
N VAL A 99 -13.59 -0.07 -10.61
CA VAL A 99 -13.84 0.87 -11.72
C VAL A 99 -12.64 1.79 -11.96
N GLU A 100 -11.96 2.17 -10.88
CA GLU A 100 -10.80 3.07 -10.88
C GLU A 100 -9.49 2.35 -11.24
N PHE A 101 -9.51 1.01 -11.32
CA PHE A 101 -8.37 0.26 -11.84
C PHE A 101 -8.23 0.52 -13.35
N PRO A 102 -7.02 0.84 -13.84
CA PRO A 102 -6.84 1.38 -15.18
C PRO A 102 -6.93 0.30 -16.25
N ASP A 103 -7.50 0.68 -17.40
CA ASP A 103 -7.54 -0.17 -18.59
C ASP A 103 -6.20 -0.11 -19.33
N HIS A 104 -5.28 -1.01 -18.96
CA HIS A 104 -3.98 -1.12 -19.60
C HIS A 104 -3.64 -2.60 -19.85
N PRO A 105 -3.31 -3.01 -21.09
CA PRO A 105 -3.01 -4.42 -21.41
C PRO A 105 -1.85 -5.00 -20.58
N GLY A 106 -0.90 -4.14 -20.21
CA GLY A 106 0.21 -4.50 -19.33
C GLY A 106 -0.19 -4.67 -17.86
N LEU A 107 -1.48 -4.59 -17.51
CA LEU A 107 -2.01 -4.83 -16.15
C LEU A 107 -3.08 -5.93 -16.13
N ASP A 108 -3.32 -6.61 -17.25
CA ASP A 108 -4.32 -7.67 -17.35
C ASP A 108 -4.05 -8.81 -16.35
N THR A 109 -2.77 -9.11 -16.12
CA THR A 109 -2.29 -10.17 -15.23
C THR A 109 -1.90 -9.69 -13.83
N PHE A 110 -2.00 -8.39 -13.54
CA PHE A 110 -1.71 -7.83 -12.22
C PHE A 110 -2.64 -8.43 -11.16
N ASP A 111 -2.11 -8.78 -9.99
CA ASP A 111 -2.83 -9.50 -8.94
C ASP A 111 -4.14 -8.76 -8.60
N ARG A 112 -5.24 -9.51 -8.58
CA ARG A 112 -6.56 -8.99 -8.27
C ARG A 112 -6.67 -8.49 -6.84
N SER A 113 -5.94 -9.07 -5.87
CA SER A 113 -5.96 -8.58 -4.49
C SER A 113 -5.38 -7.17 -4.40
N ASP A 114 -4.37 -6.86 -5.21
CA ASP A 114 -3.57 -5.64 -5.05
C ASP A 114 -4.16 -4.46 -5.84
N ARG A 115 -5.13 -4.74 -6.71
CA ARG A 115 -5.87 -3.71 -7.47
C ARG A 115 -6.54 -2.67 -6.58
N LYS A 116 -6.85 -2.99 -5.32
CA LYS A 116 -7.41 -2.03 -4.36
C LYS A 116 -6.44 -0.89 -4.05
N PHE A 117 -5.14 -1.18 -3.95
CA PHE A 117 -4.12 -0.17 -3.69
C PHE A 117 -3.94 0.76 -4.91
N VAL A 118 -3.93 0.19 -6.12
CA VAL A 118 -3.91 0.92 -7.38
C VAL A 118 -5.15 1.81 -7.52
N ALA A 119 -6.34 1.27 -7.24
CA ALA A 119 -7.60 1.99 -7.32
C ALA A 119 -7.63 3.19 -6.37
N VAL A 120 -7.19 3.04 -5.12
CA VAL A 120 -7.10 4.13 -4.14
C VAL A 120 -6.14 5.22 -4.62
N ALA A 121 -4.95 4.84 -5.09
CA ALA A 121 -3.95 5.79 -5.58
C ALA A 121 -4.48 6.61 -6.77
N ILE A 122 -5.05 5.95 -7.78
CA ILE A 122 -5.59 6.61 -8.98
C ILE A 122 -6.81 7.46 -8.65
N ALA A 123 -7.74 6.97 -7.83
CA ALA A 123 -8.93 7.73 -7.43
C ALA A 123 -8.53 9.02 -6.68
N TYR A 124 -7.54 8.95 -5.79
CA TYR A 124 -7.01 10.12 -5.12
C TYR A 124 -6.31 11.07 -6.07
N ASP A 125 -5.47 10.58 -7.00
CA ASP A 125 -4.84 11.45 -8.01
C ASP A 125 -5.87 12.20 -8.86
N VAL A 126 -6.89 11.51 -9.37
CA VAL A 126 -7.95 12.12 -10.19
C VAL A 126 -8.70 13.24 -9.46
N THR A 127 -8.85 13.11 -8.14
CA THR A 127 -9.62 14.08 -7.33
C THR A 127 -8.77 15.21 -6.75
N SER A 128 -7.47 14.96 -6.50
CA SER A 128 -6.56 15.91 -5.84
C SER A 128 -5.50 16.52 -6.76
N GLY A 129 -5.01 15.76 -7.74
CA GLY A 129 -3.84 16.07 -8.56
C GLY A 129 -2.50 15.89 -7.85
N ASP A 130 -2.47 15.19 -6.71
CA ASP A 130 -1.28 15.04 -5.84
C ASP A 130 -0.43 13.79 -6.17
N ASN A 131 -0.88 12.91 -7.08
CA ASN A 131 -0.14 11.77 -7.60
C ASN A 131 0.56 10.89 -6.52
N PRO A 132 -0.23 10.13 -5.74
CA PRO A 132 0.27 9.35 -4.61
C PRO A 132 1.10 8.15 -5.08
N ALA A 133 2.12 7.80 -4.30
CA ALA A 133 2.88 6.57 -4.51
C ALA A 133 2.26 5.39 -3.74
N VAL A 134 2.50 4.18 -4.24
CA VAL A 134 2.27 2.93 -3.51
C VAL A 134 3.60 2.40 -2.98
N TYR A 135 3.72 2.18 -1.68
CA TYR A 135 4.90 1.55 -1.08
C TYR A 135 4.80 0.03 -1.20
N ASN A 136 5.80 -0.59 -1.84
CA ASN A 136 5.96 -2.03 -1.96
C ASN A 136 7.27 -2.48 -1.31
N ALA A 137 7.28 -3.66 -0.70
CA ALA A 137 8.47 -4.32 -0.18
C ALA A 137 8.85 -5.54 -1.01
N THR A 138 8.14 -6.66 -0.84
CA THR A 138 8.62 -7.97 -1.31
C THR A 138 7.76 -8.60 -2.39
N ASP A 139 6.66 -7.97 -2.77
CA ASP A 139 5.83 -8.51 -3.84
C ASP A 139 6.38 -8.12 -5.20
N SER A 140 6.78 -9.11 -5.98
CA SER A 140 7.38 -8.92 -7.29
C SER A 140 6.37 -8.48 -8.34
N ASP A 141 5.06 -8.64 -8.12
CA ASP A 141 4.03 -8.29 -9.10
C ASP A 141 4.08 -6.79 -9.45
N TRP A 142 4.43 -5.95 -8.48
CA TRP A 142 4.64 -4.51 -8.67
C TRP A 142 5.81 -4.17 -9.60
N GLU A 143 6.92 -4.91 -9.51
CA GLU A 143 8.08 -4.70 -10.38
C GLU A 143 7.85 -5.33 -11.77
N GLU A 144 7.25 -6.53 -11.81
CA GLU A 144 6.87 -7.24 -13.04
C GLU A 144 5.98 -6.36 -13.95
N HIS A 145 5.14 -5.52 -13.34
CA HIS A 145 4.22 -4.62 -14.03
C HIS A 145 4.63 -3.13 -13.96
N ASN A 146 5.82 -2.79 -13.47
CA ASN A 146 6.24 -1.41 -13.18
C ASN A 146 6.09 -0.45 -14.38
N ALA A 147 6.49 -0.89 -15.58
CA ALA A 147 6.37 -0.08 -16.79
C ALA A 147 4.90 0.26 -17.11
N ALA A 148 4.00 -0.70 -16.94
CA ALA A 148 2.58 -0.50 -17.19
C ALA A 148 1.92 0.41 -16.13
N LEU A 149 2.35 0.29 -14.86
CA LEU A 149 1.93 1.20 -13.79
C LEU A 149 2.43 2.63 -14.04
N TYR A 150 3.66 2.79 -14.51
CA TYR A 150 4.21 4.09 -14.88
C TYR A 150 3.47 4.74 -16.06
N ASP A 151 3.10 3.96 -17.08
CA ASP A 151 2.35 4.45 -18.24
C ASP A 151 0.96 5.02 -17.87
N VAL A 152 0.39 4.57 -16.76
CA VAL A 152 -0.86 5.10 -16.17
C VAL A 152 -0.61 6.13 -15.06
N HIS A 153 0.61 6.64 -14.97
CA HIS A 153 1.08 7.63 -13.99
C HIS A 153 0.99 7.18 -12.52
N LEU A 154 1.04 5.88 -12.24
CA LEU A 154 1.15 5.36 -10.89
C LEU A 154 2.60 5.05 -10.53
N PHE A 155 3.06 5.58 -9.40
CA PHE A 155 4.43 5.44 -8.92
C PHE A 155 4.52 4.40 -7.80
N VAL A 156 5.48 3.50 -7.90
CA VAL A 156 5.77 2.51 -6.86
C VAL A 156 7.07 2.88 -6.17
N THR A 157 7.03 2.99 -4.84
CA THR A 157 8.23 3.10 -4.01
C THR A 157 8.65 1.69 -3.57
N GLN A 158 9.64 1.14 -4.28
CA GLN A 158 10.22 -0.18 -3.99
C GLN A 158 11.21 -0.11 -2.81
N LEU A 159 10.81 -0.61 -1.64
CA LEU A 159 11.61 -0.58 -0.42
C LEU A 159 12.70 -1.67 -0.37
N CYS A 160 12.41 -2.84 -0.94
CA CYS A 160 13.32 -3.98 -0.93
C CYS A 160 13.72 -4.37 -2.35
N PRO A 161 14.60 -3.61 -3.03
CA PRO A 161 14.98 -3.86 -4.42
C PRO A 161 15.63 -5.24 -4.62
N GLN A 162 16.26 -5.79 -3.59
CA GLN A 162 16.86 -7.13 -3.63
C GLN A 162 15.83 -8.27 -3.62
N HIS A 163 14.55 -7.96 -3.37
CA HIS A 163 13.40 -8.88 -3.44
C HIS A 163 12.39 -8.47 -4.52
N ALA A 164 12.70 -7.49 -5.36
CA ALA A 164 11.76 -6.95 -6.36
C ALA A 164 11.46 -7.94 -7.51
N LEU A 165 12.36 -8.89 -7.76
CA LEU A 165 12.20 -9.91 -8.80
C LEU A 165 12.42 -11.30 -8.19
N LYS A 166 11.73 -12.30 -8.75
CA LYS A 166 11.87 -13.71 -8.36
C LYS A 166 13.21 -14.32 -8.78
#